data_AF-A0A543CPI4-F1
#
_entry.id   AF-A0A543CPI4-F1
#
_cell.length_a   1.000
_cell.length_b   1.000
_cell.length_c   1.000
_cell.angle_alpha   90.00
_cell.angle_beta   90.00
_cell.angle_gamma   90.00
#
_symmetry.space_group_name_H-M   'P 1'
#
loop_
_entity.id
_entity.type
_entity.pdbx_description
1 polymer ?
#
loop_
_entity_poly.entity_id
_entity_poly.type
_entity_poly.pdbx_seq_one_letter_code
_entity_poly.pdbx_strand_id
1 'polypeptide(L)'
;MRRTTVRVLACLLGLGVAAGLYTLGRASAGRHPDPKAEYARGLDAGRAQGMREGRESQEVGALAPGVRDGAKAAFDDGYKAGANDVFTGYDGGWAYSTPYLVTLARGGTGITYRFASRTPLRAGTGYFLCPHAPGWCEQPRVSR
;
A
#
# COMPACT_ATOMS: atom_id res chain seq x y z
N MET A 1 12.65 20.49 -60.48
CA MET A 1 13.30 20.22 -59.17
C MET A 1 12.38 20.26 -57.94
N ARG A 2 11.23 20.95 -57.92
CA ARG A 2 10.32 21.02 -56.74
C ARG A 2 9.55 19.72 -56.38
N ARG A 3 9.24 18.86 -57.35
CA ARG A 3 8.40 17.65 -57.11
C ARG A 3 9.15 16.50 -56.45
N THR A 4 10.45 16.37 -56.70
CA THR A 4 11.30 15.32 -56.11
C THR A 4 11.55 15.57 -54.63
N THR A 5 11.78 16.82 -54.23
CA THR A 5 11.98 17.21 -52.82
C THR A 5 10.73 16.94 -51.97
N VAL A 6 9.53 17.21 -52.51
CA VAL A 6 8.27 16.95 -51.80
C VAL A 6 8.04 15.46 -51.55
N ARG A 7 8.38 14.59 -52.51
CA ARG A 7 8.24 13.12 -52.35
C ARG A 7 9.19 12.56 -51.29
N VAL A 8 10.43 13.04 -51.28
CA VAL A 8 11.44 12.62 -50.29
C VAL A 8 11.02 13.02 -48.88
N LEU A 9 10.52 14.25 -48.70
CA LEU A 9 10.04 14.72 -47.40
C LEU A 9 8.86 13.89 -46.88
N ALA A 10 7.91 13.54 -47.75
CA ALA A 10 6.76 12.73 -47.39
C ALA A 10 7.15 11.31 -46.94
N CYS A 11 8.11 10.68 -47.61
CA CYS A 11 8.63 9.36 -47.21
C CYS A 11 9.31 9.40 -45.84
N LEU A 12 10.11 10.43 -45.56
CA LEU A 12 10.79 10.58 -44.26
C LEU A 12 9.80 10.79 -43.12
N LEU A 13 8.75 11.58 -43.35
CA LEU A 13 7.65 11.77 -42.39
C LEU A 13 6.90 10.46 -42.12
N GLY A 14 6.59 9.69 -43.16
CA GLY A 14 5.93 8.39 -43.01
C GLY A 14 6.76 7.39 -42.19
N LEU A 15 8.07 7.33 -42.43
CA LEU A 15 9.00 6.49 -41.65
C LEU A 15 9.08 6.93 -40.19
N GLY A 16 9.10 8.24 -39.93
CA GLY A 16 9.10 8.77 -38.57
C GLY A 16 7.84 8.39 -37.79
N VAL A 17 6.66 8.48 -38.43
CA VAL A 17 5.38 8.09 -37.82
C VAL A 17 5.34 6.59 -37.54
N ALA A 18 5.79 5.76 -38.49
CA ALA A 18 5.83 4.30 -38.31
C ALA A 18 6.76 3.89 -37.16
N ALA A 19 7.94 4.49 -37.07
CA ALA A 19 8.89 4.24 -35.97
C ALA A 19 8.31 4.69 -34.62
N GLY A 20 7.65 5.85 -34.58
CA GLY A 20 6.98 6.36 -33.37
C GLY A 20 5.85 5.46 -32.89
N LEU A 21 4.99 4.98 -33.78
CA LEU A 21 3.92 4.05 -33.43
C LEU A 21 4.45 2.69 -32.95
N TYR A 22 5.54 2.21 -33.55
CA TYR A 22 6.17 0.96 -33.14
C TYR A 22 6.79 1.02 -31.75
N THR A 23 7.50 2.10 -31.42
CA THR A 23 8.07 2.29 -30.07
C THR A 23 6.99 2.52 -29.03
N LEU A 24 5.92 3.24 -29.38
CA LEU A 24 4.75 3.43 -28.51
C LEU A 24 4.05 2.10 -28.22
N GLY A 25 3.85 1.24 -29.22
CA GLY A 25 3.26 -0.10 -29.07
C GLY A 25 4.11 -1.04 -28.22
N ARG A 26 5.44 -0.97 -28.35
CA ARG A 26 6.39 -1.71 -27.49
C ARG A 26 6.38 -1.22 -26.05
N ALA A 27 6.18 0.08 -25.82
CA ALA A 27 6.08 0.65 -24.49
C ALA A 27 4.73 0.36 -23.80
N SER A 28 3.65 0.25 -24.59
CA SER A 28 2.29 -0.03 -24.10
C SER A 28 1.95 -1.53 -23.99
N ALA A 29 2.74 -2.41 -24.61
CA ALA A 29 2.66 -3.84 -24.35
C ALA A 29 3.07 -4.11 -22.89
N GLY A 30 2.07 -4.18 -22.01
CA GLY A 30 2.24 -4.41 -20.58
C GLY A 30 3.16 -5.60 -20.33
N ARG A 31 4.21 -5.38 -19.54
CA ARG A 31 5.07 -6.46 -19.07
C ARG A 31 4.18 -7.47 -18.33
N HIS A 32 4.14 -8.71 -18.80
CA HIS A 32 3.48 -9.78 -18.07
C HIS A 32 3.98 -9.79 -16.62
N PRO A 33 3.10 -9.70 -15.62
CA PRO A 33 3.51 -9.73 -14.22
C PRO A 33 4.23 -11.06 -13.93
N ASP A 34 5.30 -10.99 -13.16
CA ASP A 34 6.05 -12.17 -12.71
C ASP A 34 5.10 -13.14 -11.97
N PRO A 35 4.93 -14.39 -12.45
CA PRO A 35 4.05 -15.38 -11.82
C PRO A 35 4.33 -15.59 -10.33
N LYS A 36 5.59 -15.42 -9.89
CA LYS A 36 5.96 -15.50 -8.47
C LYS A 36 5.45 -14.32 -7.66
N ALA A 37 5.42 -13.13 -8.25
CA ALA A 37 4.88 -11.93 -7.63
C ALA A 37 3.35 -11.97 -7.53
N GLU A 38 2.66 -12.65 -8.46
CA GLU A 38 1.22 -12.90 -8.34
C GLU A 38 0.89 -13.96 -7.29
N TYR A 39 1.67 -15.04 -7.23
CA TYR A 39 1.52 -16.07 -6.20
C TYR A 39 1.73 -15.49 -4.79
N ALA A 40 2.78 -14.69 -4.59
CA ALA A 40 3.03 -14.01 -3.33
C ALA A 40 1.88 -13.08 -2.92
N ARG A 41 1.33 -12.30 -3.87
CA ARG A 41 0.13 -11.48 -3.64
C ARG A 41 -1.08 -12.30 -3.24
N GLY A 42 -1.30 -13.45 -3.87
CA GLY A 42 -2.39 -14.36 -3.52
C GLY A 42 -2.25 -14.94 -2.11
N LEU A 43 -1.02 -15.26 -1.70
CA LEU A 43 -0.72 -15.80 -0.37
C LEU A 43 -0.96 -14.77 0.74
N ASP A 44 -0.54 -13.52 0.51
CA ASP A 44 -0.76 -12.41 1.44
C ASP A 44 -2.25 -12.06 1.56
N ALA A 45 -2.97 -12.05 0.44
CA ALA A 45 -4.41 -11.84 0.42
C ALA A 45 -5.16 -12.94 1.19
N GLY A 46 -4.80 -14.21 0.99
CA GLY A 46 -5.39 -15.34 1.71
C GLY A 46 -5.13 -15.31 3.22
N ARG A 47 -3.91 -14.92 3.61
CA ARG A 47 -3.56 -14.77 5.04
C ARG A 47 -4.34 -13.64 5.71
N ALA A 48 -4.49 -12.50 5.03
CA ALA A 48 -5.29 -11.39 5.52
C ALA A 48 -6.77 -11.77 5.66
N GLN A 49 -7.30 -12.54 4.71
CA GLN A 49 -8.67 -13.07 4.75
C GLN A 49 -8.87 -14.04 5.91
N GLY A 50 -7.99 -15.02 6.11
CA GLY A 50 -8.12 -15.98 7.23
C GLY A 50 -8.07 -15.31 8.61
N MET A 51 -7.26 -14.25 8.76
CA MET A 51 -7.22 -13.44 9.99
C MET A 51 -8.48 -12.60 10.22
N ARG A 52 -9.22 -12.26 9.16
CA ARG A 52 -10.52 -11.57 9.23
C ARG A 52 -11.60 -12.55 9.69
N GLU A 53 -11.72 -13.67 9.00
CA GLU A 53 -12.72 -14.70 9.29
C GLU A 53 -12.55 -15.26 10.72
N GLY A 54 -11.31 -15.39 11.19
CA GLY A 54 -11.01 -15.80 12.56
C GLY A 54 -11.48 -14.79 13.63
N ARG A 55 -11.31 -13.49 13.39
CA ARG A 55 -11.78 -12.44 14.33
C ARG A 55 -13.28 -12.27 14.32
N GLU A 56 -13.88 -12.30 13.13
CA GLU A 56 -15.33 -12.32 12.97
C GLU A 56 -15.94 -13.50 13.75
N SER A 57 -15.38 -14.70 13.61
CA SER A 57 -15.87 -15.88 14.33
C SER A 57 -15.77 -15.76 15.85
N GLN A 58 -14.77 -15.04 16.36
CA GLN A 58 -14.61 -14.78 17.80
C GLN A 58 -15.58 -13.73 18.34
N GLU A 59 -15.95 -12.72 17.54
CA GLU A 59 -16.79 -11.60 17.99
C GLU A 59 -18.30 -11.85 17.78
N VAL A 60 -18.72 -12.53 16.71
CA VAL A 60 -20.14 -12.69 16.35
C VAL A 60 -20.67 -14.12 16.43
N GLY A 61 -19.81 -15.11 16.69
CA GLY A 61 -20.19 -16.54 16.74
C GLY A 61 -21.27 -16.90 17.77
N ALA A 62 -21.38 -16.11 18.85
CA ALA A 62 -22.35 -16.31 19.93
C ALA A 62 -23.71 -15.61 19.72
N LEU A 63 -23.86 -14.80 18.65
CA LEU A 63 -25.06 -14.01 18.42
C LEU A 63 -26.15 -14.79 17.65
N ALA A 64 -27.40 -14.46 17.94
CA ALA A 64 -28.58 -14.99 17.25
C ALA A 64 -28.55 -14.64 15.74
N PRO A 65 -29.12 -15.47 14.85
CA PRO A 65 -28.94 -15.37 13.39
C PRO A 65 -29.25 -13.98 12.81
N GLY A 66 -30.37 -13.34 13.20
CA GLY A 66 -30.74 -12.01 12.68
C GLY A 66 -29.88 -10.85 13.23
N VAL A 67 -29.16 -11.06 14.33
CA VAL A 67 -28.23 -10.07 14.92
C VAL A 67 -26.82 -10.25 14.36
N ARG A 68 -26.47 -11.48 13.99
CA ARG A 68 -25.18 -11.85 13.40
C ARG A 68 -24.94 -11.14 12.06
N ASP A 69 -25.94 -11.10 11.18
CA ASP A 69 -25.77 -10.48 9.86
C ASP A 69 -25.58 -8.96 9.96
N GLY A 70 -26.31 -8.30 10.87
CA GLY A 70 -26.13 -6.88 11.17
C GLY A 70 -24.78 -6.58 11.83
N ALA A 71 -24.35 -7.42 12.78
CA ALA A 71 -23.05 -7.31 13.42
C ALA A 71 -21.89 -7.58 12.44
N LYS A 72 -22.05 -8.53 11.52
CA LYS A 72 -21.12 -8.79 10.42
C LYS A 72 -21.00 -7.59 9.50
N ALA A 73 -22.14 -7.03 9.06
CA ALA A 73 -22.15 -5.86 8.20
C ALA A 73 -21.48 -4.65 8.88
N ALA A 74 -21.79 -4.40 10.16
CA ALA A 74 -21.16 -3.34 10.94
C ALA A 74 -19.65 -3.58 11.18
N PHE A 75 -19.23 -4.83 11.39
CA PHE A 75 -17.82 -5.21 11.49
C PHE A 75 -17.09 -5.02 10.16
N ASP A 76 -17.67 -5.46 9.04
CA ASP A 76 -17.08 -5.32 7.71
C ASP A 76 -16.99 -3.85 7.27
N ASP A 77 -18.01 -3.04 7.57
CA ASP A 77 -18.00 -1.59 7.32
C ASP A 77 -17.03 -0.88 8.25
N GLY A 78 -16.99 -1.21 9.55
CA GLY A 78 -16.01 -0.71 10.50
C GLY A 78 -14.57 -1.10 10.16
N TYR A 79 -14.37 -2.28 9.57
CA TYR A 79 -13.07 -2.73 9.08
C TYR A 79 -12.69 -2.03 7.77
N LYS A 80 -13.62 -1.81 6.83
CA LYS A 80 -13.36 -1.04 5.60
C LYS A 80 -13.09 0.42 5.90
N ALA A 81 -13.88 1.02 6.80
CA ALA A 81 -13.68 2.35 7.33
C ALA A 81 -12.34 2.39 8.05
N GLY A 82 -12.08 1.51 9.02
CA GLY A 82 -10.83 1.44 9.77
C GLY A 82 -9.59 1.13 8.93
N ALA A 83 -9.68 0.33 7.87
CA ALA A 83 -8.57 0.03 6.97
C ALA A 83 -8.12 1.24 6.14
N ASN A 84 -8.98 2.26 6.00
CA ASN A 84 -8.61 3.54 5.42
C ASN A 84 -8.40 4.61 6.51
N ASP A 85 -9.26 4.66 7.52
CA ASP A 85 -9.30 5.70 8.56
C ASP A 85 -8.30 5.53 9.70
N VAL A 86 -7.88 4.30 10.03
CA VAL A 86 -6.72 4.11 10.92
C VAL A 86 -5.45 4.61 10.22
N PHE A 87 -5.43 4.62 8.89
CA PHE A 87 -4.29 5.07 8.09
C PHE A 87 -4.41 6.52 7.62
N THR A 88 -5.59 7.16 7.72
CA THR A 88 -5.82 8.57 7.38
C THR A 88 -5.91 9.43 8.64
N GLY A 89 -5.57 10.71 8.51
CA GLY A 89 -5.29 11.63 9.63
C GLY A 89 -3.85 12.13 9.70
N TYR A 90 -2.97 11.63 8.81
CA TYR A 90 -1.66 12.21 8.52
C TYR A 90 -1.57 12.59 7.04
N ASP A 91 -1.17 13.83 6.76
CA ASP A 91 -1.25 14.54 5.46
C ASP A 91 -0.42 13.94 4.30
N GLY A 92 0.07 12.71 4.39
CA GLY A 92 0.98 12.12 3.41
C GLY A 92 0.79 10.63 3.10
N GLY A 93 -0.24 9.97 3.65
CA GLY A 93 -0.46 8.52 3.42
C GLY A 93 0.69 7.64 3.92
N TRP A 94 0.70 6.35 3.59
CA TRP A 94 1.77 5.41 3.96
C TRP A 94 2.60 5.05 2.73
N ALA A 95 3.92 5.12 2.85
CA ALA A 95 4.79 4.67 1.77
C ALA A 95 4.80 3.14 1.74
N TYR A 96 4.51 2.59 0.56
CA TYR A 96 4.48 1.16 0.35
C TYR A 96 5.85 0.52 0.67
N SER A 97 5.84 -0.64 1.32
CA SER A 97 7.05 -1.39 1.71
C SER A 97 8.07 -0.60 2.54
N THR A 98 7.65 0.50 3.18
CA THR A 98 8.50 1.27 4.08
C THR A 98 8.27 0.81 5.52
N PRO A 99 9.30 0.38 6.26
CA PRO A 99 9.14 0.06 7.67
C PRO A 99 9.03 1.34 8.51
N TYR A 100 8.21 1.31 9.57
CA TYR A 100 7.94 2.46 10.43
C TYR A 100 8.06 2.13 11.91
N LEU A 101 8.46 3.11 12.71
CA LEU A 101 8.25 3.16 14.15
C LEU A 101 6.97 3.95 14.44
N VAL A 102 6.10 3.40 15.28
CA VAL A 102 4.76 3.93 15.51
C VAL A 102 4.48 4.04 17.01
N THR A 103 3.99 5.20 17.43
CA THR A 103 3.55 5.43 18.82
C THR A 103 2.04 5.63 18.85
N LEU A 104 1.35 4.93 19.75
CA LEU A 104 -0.07 5.12 20.01
C LEU A 104 -0.29 6.09 21.16
N ALA A 105 -1.36 6.88 21.08
CA ALA A 105 -1.92 7.63 22.19
C ALA A 105 -3.36 7.16 22.45
N ARG A 106 -3.90 7.51 23.61
CA ARG A 106 -5.31 7.29 23.90
C ARG A 106 -6.17 8.03 22.87
N GLY A 107 -7.15 7.32 22.32
CA GLY A 107 -8.12 7.89 21.39
C GLY A 107 -9.26 8.61 22.11
N GLY A 108 -10.14 9.23 21.32
CA GLY A 108 -11.34 9.91 21.80
C GLY A 108 -12.56 8.99 21.89
N THR A 109 -13.76 9.57 21.91
CA THR A 109 -15.02 8.82 21.97
C THR A 109 -15.15 7.82 20.82
N GLY A 110 -15.36 6.54 21.15
CA GLY A 110 -15.50 5.46 20.18
C GLY A 110 -14.19 4.88 19.64
N ILE A 111 -13.02 5.42 20.02
CA ILE A 111 -11.71 4.95 19.56
C ILE A 111 -10.78 4.77 20.76
N THR A 112 -10.40 3.53 21.08
CA THR A 112 -9.55 3.23 22.25
C THR A 112 -8.14 3.83 22.10
N TYR A 113 -7.55 3.73 20.91
CA TYR A 113 -6.20 4.22 20.61
C TYR A 113 -6.15 4.92 19.25
N ARG A 114 -5.32 5.96 19.14
CA ARG A 114 -5.01 6.66 17.89
C ARG A 114 -3.49 6.72 17.68
N PHE A 115 -3.05 6.88 16.43
CA PHE A 115 -1.64 7.17 16.17
C PHE A 115 -1.26 8.54 16.74
N ALA A 116 -0.18 8.58 17.51
CA ALA A 116 0.44 9.79 18.03
C ALA A 116 1.63 10.23 17.18
N SER A 117 2.37 9.25 16.63
CA SER A 117 3.45 9.50 15.69
C SER A 117 3.75 8.30 14.80
N ARG A 118 4.41 8.58 13.69
CA ARG A 118 4.91 7.61 12.72
C ARG A 118 6.22 8.12 12.12
N THR A 119 7.28 7.34 12.23
CA THR A 119 8.60 7.67 11.71
C THR A 119 9.11 6.55 10.82
N PRO A 120 9.44 6.78 9.53
CA PRO A 120 10.11 5.78 8.70
C PRO A 120 11.43 5.33 9.35
N LEU A 121 11.69 4.02 9.37
CA LEU A 121 12.98 3.53 9.83
C LEU A 121 14.06 3.84 8.79
N ARG A 122 15.25 4.20 9.27
CA ARG A 122 16.42 4.46 8.46
C ARG A 122 17.36 3.26 8.45
N ALA A 123 17.88 2.94 7.27
CA ALA A 123 18.93 1.94 7.13
C ALA A 123 20.16 2.35 7.94
N GLY A 124 20.78 1.38 8.62
CA GLY A 124 21.95 1.65 9.46
C GLY A 124 21.64 2.40 10.76
N THR A 125 20.38 2.51 11.18
CA THR A 125 20.01 3.12 12.46
C THR A 125 19.35 2.09 13.38
N GLY A 126 19.85 2.00 14.62
CA GLY A 126 19.23 1.29 15.72
C GLY A 126 18.24 2.19 16.44
N TYR A 127 17.07 1.65 16.74
CA TYR A 127 16.00 2.33 17.48
C TYR A 127 15.77 1.57 18.79
N PHE A 128 15.65 2.29 19.90
CA PHE A 128 15.48 1.70 21.24
C PHE A 128 14.71 2.66 22.15
N LEU A 129 14.21 2.16 23.27
CA LEU A 129 13.53 3.01 24.27
C LEU A 129 14.55 3.88 24.99
N CYS A 130 14.22 5.16 25.18
CA CYS A 130 15.09 6.06 25.92
C CYS A 130 15.11 5.65 27.41
N PRO A 131 16.28 5.65 28.07
CA PRO A 131 16.43 5.15 29.44
C PRO A 131 15.71 5.99 30.51
N HIS A 132 15.40 7.26 30.23
CA HIS A 132 14.83 8.20 31.21
C HIS A 132 13.59 8.96 30.71
N ALA A 133 13.00 8.55 29.59
CA ALA A 133 11.83 9.22 29.03
C ALA A 133 10.93 8.24 28.27
N PRO A 134 9.60 8.42 28.32
CA PRO A 134 8.66 7.68 27.48
C PRO A 134 8.84 8.14 26.02
N GLY A 135 9.72 7.46 25.30
CA GLY A 135 10.07 7.79 23.92
C GLY A 135 11.07 6.80 23.33
N TRP A 136 11.38 7.02 22.06
CA TRP A 136 12.40 6.25 21.35
C TRP A 136 13.61 7.13 21.05
N CYS A 137 14.77 6.50 21.10
CA CYS A 137 16.07 7.07 20.85
C CYS A 137 16.68 6.35 19.63
N GLU A 138 17.55 7.05 18.90
CA GLU A 138 18.23 6.52 17.72
C GLU A 138 19.74 6.49 17.91
N GLN A 139 20.39 5.49 17.33
CA GLN A 139 21.84 5.42 17.27
C GLN A 139 22.29 4.79 15.94
N PRO A 140 23.34 5.32 15.28
CA PRO A 140 23.93 4.65 14.13
C PRO A 140 24.37 3.22 14.49
N ARG A 141 23.95 2.24 13.71
CA ARG A 141 24.51 0.88 13.76
C ARG A 141 25.78 0.86 12.92
N VAL A 142 26.91 0.76 13.60
CA VAL A 142 28.16 0.35 12.97
C VAL A 142 28.05 -1.15 12.68
N SER A 143 28.08 -1.51 11.40
CA SER A 143 28.24 -2.90 10.98
C SER A 143 29.55 -3.42 11.56
N ARG A 144 29.49 -4.43 12.42
CA ARG A 144 30.68 -5.22 12.79
C ARG A 144 31.02 -6.18 11.67
#